data_AF-A0A3C0CXG5-F1
#
_entry.id   AF-A0A3C0CXG5-F1
#
_cell.length_a   1.000
_cell.length_b   1.000
_cell.length_c   1.000
_cell.angle_alpha   90.00
_cell.angle_beta   90.00
_cell.angle_gamma   90.00
#
_symmetry.space_group_name_H-M   'P 1'
#
loop_
_entity.id
_entity.type
_entity.pdbx_description
1 polymer ?
#
loop_
_entity_poly.entity_id
_entity_poly.type
_entity_poly.pdbx_seq_one_letter_code
_entity_poly.pdbx_strand_id
1 'polypeptide(L)'
;MASIAVVPVGLTRYRDNLKPLKPFNADEAKVVLASCHKWQREFLKNLGTRLVFPSDEFYLLAGQRFPVRAAYEGFPQLADGVGASRLFLDELARLKRRIGKFSVPPGWYHLVTGELAAPLIGRLAEMLSLLPGVVAETCVIKNRFFGETVTVTGLLTGADIVESLKNQPSNHVAVLPDVVLCEGKFLDDATPEDVSGRVRCRVVVVPSSPAGMLRCLRDIRA
;
A
#
# COMPACT_ATOMS: atom_id res chain seq x y z
N MET A 1 6.78 15.93 -21.44
CA MET A 1 7.13 14.70 -22.17
C MET A 1 6.13 13.63 -21.75
N ALA A 2 5.54 12.90 -22.69
CA ALA A 2 4.60 11.83 -22.35
C ALA A 2 5.36 10.61 -21.80
N SER A 3 4.80 9.91 -20.82
CA SER A 3 5.27 8.62 -20.31
C SER A 3 4.09 7.65 -20.28
N ILE A 4 4.39 6.35 -20.21
CA ILE A 4 3.41 5.26 -20.32
C ILE A 4 3.50 4.39 -19.07
N ALA A 5 2.44 4.33 -18.27
CA ALA A 5 2.30 3.31 -17.24
C ALA A 5 1.81 1.99 -17.84
N VAL A 6 2.35 0.88 -17.34
CA VAL A 6 1.84 -0.47 -17.62
C VAL A 6 1.27 -1.04 -16.32
N VAL A 7 -0.06 -1.06 -16.25
CA VAL A 7 -0.84 -1.49 -15.08
C VAL A 7 -1.67 -2.73 -15.45
N PRO A 8 -1.84 -3.70 -14.54
CA PRO A 8 -2.81 -4.76 -14.75
C PRO A 8 -4.23 -4.18 -14.68
N VAL A 9 -5.18 -4.87 -15.32
CA VAL A 9 -6.60 -4.49 -15.23
C VAL A 9 -7.14 -4.98 -13.88
N GLY A 10 -7.65 -4.05 -13.06
CA GLY A 10 -8.37 -4.39 -11.83
C GLY A 10 -9.67 -5.12 -12.12
N LEU A 11 -9.82 -6.33 -11.57
CA LEU A 11 -11.02 -7.15 -11.75
C LEU A 11 -11.84 -7.16 -10.45
N THR A 12 -12.94 -6.40 -10.44
CA THR A 12 -13.92 -6.44 -9.36
C THR A 12 -14.93 -7.58 -9.58
N ARG A 13 -15.71 -7.92 -8.56
CA ARG A 13 -16.82 -8.90 -8.65
C ARG A 13 -18.02 -8.37 -9.44
N TYR A 14 -18.10 -7.07 -9.68
CA TYR A 14 -19.20 -6.40 -10.39
C TYR A 14 -18.92 -6.37 -11.90
N ARG A 15 -19.00 -7.53 -12.56
CA ARG A 15 -18.64 -7.69 -13.99
C ARG A 15 -19.66 -8.48 -14.80
N ASP A 16 -20.93 -8.39 -14.42
CA ASP A 16 -22.02 -9.06 -15.14
C ASP A 16 -22.01 -8.66 -16.62
N ASN A 17 -22.15 -9.65 -17.51
CA ASN A 17 -22.16 -9.49 -18.97
C ASN A 17 -20.85 -8.97 -19.62
N LEU A 18 -19.71 -9.00 -18.92
CA LEU A 18 -18.40 -8.66 -19.50
C LEU A 18 -17.59 -9.90 -19.87
N LYS A 19 -16.66 -9.74 -20.83
CA LYS A 19 -15.73 -10.83 -21.21
C LYS A 19 -14.96 -11.31 -19.97
N PRO A 20 -14.85 -12.64 -19.76
CA PRO A 20 -14.05 -13.17 -18.66
C PRO A 20 -12.59 -12.80 -18.87
N LEU A 21 -12.05 -12.06 -17.91
CA LEU A 21 -10.64 -11.76 -17.79
C LEU A 21 -10.09 -12.52 -16.59
N LYS A 22 -8.83 -12.94 -16.67
CA LYS A 22 -8.12 -13.57 -15.55
C LYS A 22 -7.10 -12.58 -14.99
N PRO A 23 -6.93 -12.51 -13.66
CA PRO A 23 -5.81 -11.79 -13.07
C PRO A 23 -4.47 -12.35 -13.57
N PHE A 24 -3.46 -11.50 -13.62
CA PHE A 24 -2.10 -11.93 -13.90
C PHE A 24 -1.58 -12.83 -12.76
N ASN A 25 -0.91 -13.92 -13.11
CA ASN A 25 -0.14 -14.70 -12.16
C ASN A 25 1.33 -14.24 -12.10
N ALA A 26 2.10 -14.81 -11.16
CA ALA A 26 3.49 -14.44 -10.92
C ALA A 26 4.40 -14.65 -12.16
N ASP A 27 4.19 -15.68 -12.97
CA ASP A 27 5.01 -15.95 -14.15
C ASP A 27 4.67 -15.01 -15.31
N GLU A 28 3.38 -14.71 -15.51
CA GLU A 28 2.95 -13.71 -16.48
C GLU A 28 3.46 -12.31 -16.11
N ALA A 29 3.44 -11.96 -14.81
CA ALA A 29 4.02 -10.72 -14.32
C ALA A 29 5.52 -10.61 -14.64
N LYS A 30 6.29 -11.69 -14.50
CA LYS A 30 7.71 -11.74 -14.90
C LYS A 30 7.90 -11.47 -16.40
N VAL A 31 7.02 -12.03 -17.25
CA VAL A 31 7.06 -11.81 -18.70
C VAL A 31 6.78 -10.35 -19.05
N VAL A 32 5.79 -9.73 -18.40
CA VAL A 32 5.48 -8.29 -18.58
C VAL A 32 6.67 -7.43 -18.16
N LEU A 33 7.26 -7.70 -16.99
CA LEU A 33 8.43 -6.96 -16.51
C LEU A 33 9.62 -7.09 -17.47
N ALA A 34 9.93 -8.30 -17.95
CA ALA A 34 11.01 -8.54 -18.89
C ALA A 34 10.81 -7.77 -20.22
N SER A 35 9.58 -7.73 -20.71
CA SER A 35 9.20 -6.98 -21.92
C SER A 35 9.39 -5.48 -21.71
N CYS A 36 8.88 -4.94 -20.59
CA CYS A 36 9.05 -3.55 -20.22
C CYS A 36 10.54 -3.18 -20.11
N HIS A 37 11.35 -3.99 -19.42
CA HIS A 37 12.79 -3.72 -19.26
C HIS A 37 13.54 -3.77 -20.60
N LYS A 38 13.11 -4.61 -21.54
CA LYS A 38 13.67 -4.62 -22.91
C LYS A 38 13.39 -3.29 -23.61
N TRP A 39 12.13 -2.85 -23.64
CA TRP A 39 11.74 -1.58 -24.24
C TRP A 39 12.42 -0.39 -23.56
N GLN A 40 12.52 -0.39 -22.23
CA GLN A 40 13.20 0.64 -21.47
C GLN A 40 14.67 0.82 -21.89
N ARG A 41 15.39 -0.28 -22.20
CA ARG A 41 16.77 -0.19 -22.70
C ARG A 41 16.83 0.43 -24.10
N GLU A 42 15.92 0.03 -24.98
CA GLU A 42 15.82 0.55 -26.35
C GLU A 42 15.45 2.05 -26.36
N PHE A 43 14.43 2.44 -25.59
CA PHE A 43 14.00 3.82 -25.47
C PHE A 43 15.02 4.70 -24.79
N LEU A 44 15.69 4.23 -23.73
CA LEU A 44 16.74 5.02 -23.08
C LEU A 44 17.89 5.35 -24.05
N LYS A 45 18.27 4.39 -24.91
CA LYS A 45 19.30 4.59 -25.93
C LYS A 45 18.86 5.58 -27.02
N ASN A 46 17.62 5.48 -27.50
CA ASN A 46 17.15 6.21 -28.67
C ASN A 46 16.48 7.55 -28.35
N LEU A 47 15.90 7.70 -27.16
CA LEU A 47 15.06 8.82 -26.74
C LEU A 47 15.58 9.52 -25.47
N GLY A 48 16.58 8.95 -24.79
CA GLY A 48 17.09 9.48 -23.51
C GLY A 48 16.14 9.28 -22.31
N THR A 49 15.05 8.54 -22.49
CA THR A 49 14.06 8.20 -21.46
C THR A 49 13.62 6.76 -21.59
N ARG A 50 13.27 6.14 -20.47
CA ARG A 50 12.69 4.79 -20.43
C ARG A 50 11.29 4.70 -21.03
N LEU A 51 10.55 5.82 -21.09
CA LEU A 51 9.20 6.00 -21.64
C LEU A 51 8.09 5.13 -21.02
N VAL A 52 8.30 3.82 -20.91
CA VAL A 52 7.38 2.81 -20.40
C VAL A 52 7.79 2.38 -19.00
N PHE A 53 6.85 2.38 -18.07
CA PHE A 53 7.09 2.06 -16.67
C PHE A 53 6.04 1.06 -16.15
N PRO A 54 6.44 -0.18 -15.81
CA PRO A 54 5.52 -1.11 -15.18
C PRO A 54 5.20 -0.69 -13.74
N SER A 55 3.95 -0.88 -13.34
CA SER A 55 3.47 -0.62 -12.00
C SER A 55 4.14 -1.48 -10.94
N ASP A 56 4.10 -1.01 -9.70
CA ASP A 56 4.64 -1.72 -8.54
C ASP A 56 3.96 -3.07 -8.31
N GLU A 57 2.70 -3.21 -8.72
CA GLU A 57 1.94 -4.45 -8.63
C GLU A 57 2.62 -5.61 -9.37
N PHE A 58 3.14 -5.36 -10.58
CA PHE A 58 3.86 -6.40 -11.33
C PHE A 58 5.13 -6.88 -10.59
N TYR A 59 5.85 -5.96 -9.94
CA TYR A 59 7.04 -6.34 -9.15
C TYR A 59 6.68 -7.16 -7.92
N LEU A 60 5.61 -6.78 -7.22
CA LEU A 60 5.10 -7.49 -6.05
C LEU A 60 4.59 -8.89 -6.43
N LEU A 61 3.75 -9.00 -7.47
CA LEU A 61 3.26 -10.28 -8.00
C LEU A 61 4.39 -11.21 -8.46
N ALA A 62 5.40 -10.65 -9.15
CA ALA A 62 6.54 -11.42 -9.63
C ALA A 62 7.55 -11.80 -8.53
N GLY A 63 7.40 -11.27 -7.31
CA GLY A 63 8.38 -11.42 -6.23
C GLY A 63 9.74 -10.79 -6.55
N GLN A 64 9.78 -9.77 -7.43
CA GLN A 64 11.01 -9.13 -7.88
C GLN A 64 11.30 -7.86 -7.09
N ARG A 65 12.58 -7.48 -7.03
CA ARG A 65 13.00 -6.22 -6.41
C ARG A 65 12.54 -5.04 -7.27
N PHE A 66 12.05 -4.00 -6.62
CA PHE A 66 11.79 -2.72 -7.29
C PHE A 66 13.07 -2.11 -7.87
N PRO A 67 12.99 -1.42 -9.02
CA PRO A 67 14.09 -0.65 -9.57
C PRO A 67 14.66 0.37 -8.57
N VAL A 68 15.90 0.79 -8.80
CA VAL A 68 16.50 1.91 -8.05
C VAL A 68 15.79 3.22 -8.39
N ARG A 69 15.82 4.20 -7.47
CA ARG A 69 15.17 5.51 -7.63
C ARG A 69 15.44 6.17 -9.00
N ALA A 70 16.68 6.13 -9.48
CA ALA A 70 17.07 6.76 -10.75
C ALA A 70 16.35 6.15 -11.97
N ALA A 71 15.91 4.90 -11.90
CA ALA A 71 15.22 4.23 -13.01
C ALA A 71 13.79 4.76 -13.23
N TYR A 72 13.24 5.55 -12.30
CA TYR A 72 11.90 6.12 -12.41
C TYR A 72 11.87 7.51 -13.05
N GLU A 73 13.03 8.12 -13.35
CA GLU A 73 13.11 9.37 -14.13
C GLU A 73 12.24 10.52 -13.59
N GLY A 74 12.19 10.66 -12.26
CA GLY A 74 11.38 11.68 -11.60
C GLY A 74 9.95 11.25 -11.24
N PHE A 75 9.62 9.95 -11.39
CA PHE A 75 8.32 9.37 -11.01
C PHE A 75 7.12 9.98 -11.75
N PRO A 76 7.13 10.05 -13.10
CA PRO A 76 6.07 10.72 -13.85
C PRO A 76 4.71 10.01 -13.81
N GLN A 77 4.66 8.75 -13.34
CA GLN A 77 3.48 7.87 -13.32
C GLN A 77 3.10 7.46 -11.88
N LEU A 78 3.42 8.30 -10.89
CA LEU A 78 3.18 7.98 -9.48
C LEU A 78 1.70 7.74 -9.17
N ALA A 79 0.81 8.52 -9.80
CA ALA A 79 -0.64 8.38 -9.66
C ALA A 79 -1.17 7.05 -10.21
N ASP A 80 -0.46 6.45 -11.17
CA ASP A 80 -0.80 5.19 -11.83
C ASP A 80 -0.12 3.97 -11.17
N GLY A 81 0.28 4.11 -9.90
CA GLY A 81 0.86 3.01 -9.13
C GLY A 81 2.30 2.65 -9.53
N VAL A 82 3.04 3.56 -10.17
CA VAL A 82 4.44 3.37 -10.55
C VAL A 82 5.38 4.09 -9.56
N GLY A 83 6.09 3.32 -8.75
CA GLY A 83 7.20 3.79 -7.92
C GLY A 83 6.84 4.26 -6.51
N ALA A 84 5.58 4.22 -6.11
CA ALA A 84 5.15 4.51 -4.74
C ALA A 84 5.87 3.61 -3.71
N SER A 85 6.03 2.33 -4.03
CA SER A 85 6.75 1.34 -3.22
C SER A 85 8.24 1.67 -3.09
N ARG A 86 8.87 2.17 -4.16
CA ARG A 86 10.27 2.63 -4.11
C ARG A 86 10.42 3.86 -3.22
N LEU A 87 9.48 4.82 -3.30
CA LEU A 87 9.47 5.99 -2.42
C LEU A 87 9.28 5.58 -0.96
N PHE A 88 8.34 4.67 -0.70
CA PHE A 88 8.08 4.09 0.63
C PHE A 88 9.35 3.44 1.19
N LEU A 89 10.01 2.57 0.43
CA LEU A 89 11.23 1.89 0.86
C LEU A 89 12.40 2.84 1.10
N ASP A 90 12.54 3.89 0.29
CA ASP A 90 13.56 4.93 0.50
C ASP A 90 13.34 5.68 1.80
N GLU A 91 12.09 6.06 2.09
CA GLU A 91 11.75 6.76 3.31
C GLU A 91 11.94 5.87 4.53
N LEU A 92 11.45 4.63 4.46
CA LEU A 92 11.63 3.63 5.52
C LEU A 92 13.11 3.43 5.85
N ALA A 93 13.99 3.28 4.85
CA ALA A 93 15.42 3.13 5.06
C ALA A 93 16.07 4.38 5.72
N ARG A 94 15.58 5.59 5.41
CA ARG A 94 16.03 6.83 6.06
C ARG A 94 15.58 6.89 7.52
N LEU A 95 14.34 6.52 7.81
CA LEU A 95 13.79 6.52 9.16
C LEU A 95 14.45 5.47 10.05
N LYS A 96 14.65 4.26 9.54
CA LYS A 96 15.29 3.16 10.28
C LYS A 96 16.67 3.54 10.82
N ARG A 97 17.47 4.29 10.05
CA ARG A 97 18.78 4.82 10.49
C ARG A 97 18.71 5.77 11.68
N ARG A 98 17.54 6.34 11.96
CA ARG A 98 17.30 7.31 13.04
C ARG A 98 16.25 6.80 14.03
N ILE A 99 15.93 5.50 14.02
CA ILE A 99 14.77 4.96 14.75
C ILE A 99 14.79 5.32 16.24
N GLY A 100 15.97 5.24 16.88
CA GLY A 100 16.15 5.60 18.30
C GLY A 100 15.98 7.08 18.64
N LYS A 101 15.76 7.96 17.66
CA LYS A 101 15.42 9.38 17.87
C LYS A 101 13.92 9.62 17.92
N PHE A 102 13.11 8.60 17.65
CA PHE A 102 11.65 8.68 17.70
C PHE A 102 11.13 8.00 18.96
N SER A 103 9.95 8.44 19.40
CA SER A 103 9.23 7.85 20.52
C SER A 103 7.76 7.80 20.16
N VAL A 104 7.22 6.60 20.13
CA VAL A 104 5.79 6.30 19.93
C VAL A 104 5.28 5.75 21.26
N PRO A 105 4.06 6.10 21.70
CA PRO A 105 3.49 5.55 22.92
C PRO A 105 3.53 4.02 22.93
N PRO A 106 3.91 3.36 24.04
CA PRO A 106 3.80 1.92 24.16
C PRO A 106 2.37 1.45 23.89
N GLY A 107 2.23 0.32 23.19
CA GLY A 107 0.93 -0.18 22.79
C GLY A 107 0.97 -1.14 21.62
N TRP A 108 -0.21 -1.64 21.26
CA TRP A 108 -0.43 -2.55 20.14
C TRP A 108 -1.02 -1.80 18.95
N TYR A 109 -0.34 -1.86 17.81
CA TYR A 109 -0.69 -1.14 16.59
C TYR A 109 -0.92 -2.11 15.44
N HIS A 110 -2.14 -2.09 14.90
CA HIS A 110 -2.55 -2.86 13.73
C HIS A 110 -2.43 -1.98 12.48
N LEU A 111 -1.37 -2.17 11.69
CA LEU A 111 -1.17 -1.43 10.45
C LEU A 111 -2.05 -2.04 9.35
N VAL A 112 -3.16 -1.36 9.03
CA VAL A 112 -4.16 -1.86 8.07
C VAL A 112 -3.64 -1.74 6.64
N THR A 113 -3.78 -2.82 5.86
CA THR A 113 -3.37 -2.88 4.47
C THR A 113 -4.14 -3.93 3.68
N GLY A 114 -4.22 -3.77 2.36
CA GLY A 114 -4.57 -4.86 1.45
C GLY A 114 -3.40 -5.85 1.28
N GLU A 115 -3.69 -7.01 0.69
CA GLU A 115 -2.73 -8.11 0.47
C GLU A 115 -1.50 -7.69 -0.33
N LEU A 116 -1.67 -6.84 -1.36
CA LEU A 116 -0.59 -6.47 -2.27
C LEU A 116 0.56 -5.75 -1.53
N ALA A 117 0.22 -4.82 -0.63
CA ALA A 117 1.19 -4.01 0.09
C ALA A 117 1.66 -4.63 1.41
N ALA A 118 1.12 -5.80 1.81
CA ALA A 118 1.48 -6.47 3.05
C ALA A 118 3.00 -6.64 3.27
N PRO A 119 3.82 -7.03 2.26
CA PRO A 119 5.27 -7.15 2.44
C PRO A 119 5.97 -5.82 2.75
N LEU A 120 5.44 -4.69 2.29
CA LEU A 120 5.99 -3.35 2.54
C LEU A 120 5.61 -2.87 3.95
N ILE A 121 4.34 -3.04 4.31
CA ILE A 121 3.81 -2.68 5.63
C ILE A 121 4.44 -3.55 6.72
N GLY A 122 4.73 -4.82 6.44
CA GLY A 122 5.47 -5.70 7.35
C GLY A 122 6.85 -5.13 7.73
N ARG A 123 7.60 -4.58 6.77
CA ARG A 123 8.90 -3.94 7.05
C ARG A 123 8.76 -2.67 7.90
N LEU A 124 7.64 -1.95 7.76
CA LEU A 124 7.33 -0.80 8.60
C LEU A 124 6.96 -1.24 10.02
N ALA A 125 6.13 -2.27 10.16
CA ALA A 125 5.78 -2.88 11.44
C ALA A 125 7.04 -3.36 12.19
N GLU A 126 7.91 -4.11 11.51
CA GLU A 126 9.21 -4.54 12.06
C GLU A 126 10.06 -3.37 12.55
N MET A 127 10.10 -2.25 11.82
CA MET A 127 10.85 -1.06 12.21
C MET A 127 10.23 -0.40 13.45
N LEU A 128 8.90 -0.28 13.51
CA LEU A 128 8.20 0.35 14.64
C LEU A 128 8.33 -0.48 15.92
N SER A 129 8.32 -1.81 15.81
CA SER A 129 8.51 -2.74 16.94
C SER A 129 9.93 -2.71 17.54
N LEU A 130 10.87 -1.95 16.96
CA LEU A 130 12.16 -1.64 17.60
C LEU A 130 12.05 -0.55 18.68
N LEU A 131 10.93 0.17 18.73
CA LEU A 131 10.70 1.21 19.73
C LEU A 131 10.25 0.58 21.06
N PRO A 132 10.71 1.12 22.21
CA PRO A 132 10.37 0.56 23.51
C PRO A 132 8.86 0.46 23.76
N GLY A 133 8.38 -0.76 24.04
CA GLY A 133 6.97 -1.02 24.38
C GLY A 133 5.99 -0.95 23.21
N VAL A 134 6.47 -0.81 21.97
CA VAL A 134 5.63 -0.81 20.76
C VAL A 134 5.57 -2.22 20.17
N VAL A 135 4.35 -2.72 19.96
CA VAL A 135 4.09 -3.93 19.18
C VAL A 135 3.30 -3.51 17.96
N ALA A 136 3.95 -3.48 16.80
CA ALA A 136 3.31 -3.20 15.52
C ALA A 136 3.19 -4.48 14.69
N GLU A 137 2.00 -4.74 14.19
CA GLU A 137 1.67 -5.90 13.36
C GLU A 137 0.96 -5.46 12.08
N THR A 138 1.15 -6.22 11.00
CA THR A 138 0.42 -5.96 9.76
C THR A 138 -0.97 -6.60 9.85
N CYS A 139 -2.02 -5.80 9.69
CA CYS A 139 -3.39 -6.26 9.60
C CYS A 139 -3.82 -6.29 8.14
N VAL A 140 -3.68 -7.47 7.51
CA VAL A 140 -4.07 -7.67 6.11
C VAL A 140 -5.56 -7.90 6.03
N ILE A 141 -6.24 -7.05 5.26
CA ILE A 141 -7.69 -7.09 5.06
C ILE A 141 -7.99 -7.60 3.66
N LYS A 142 -8.85 -8.61 3.57
CA LYS A 142 -9.39 -9.11 2.31
C LYS A 142 -10.52 -8.22 1.84
N ASN A 143 -10.48 -7.80 0.59
CA ASN A 143 -11.53 -7.00 -0.02
C ASN A 143 -12.72 -7.90 -0.38
N ARG A 144 -13.77 -7.94 0.44
CA ARG A 144 -14.99 -8.72 0.14
C ARG A 144 -15.99 -7.89 -0.65
N PHE A 145 -15.93 -6.55 -0.53
CA PHE A 145 -16.85 -5.65 -1.21
C PHE A 145 -16.64 -5.63 -2.74
N PHE A 146 -15.41 -5.45 -3.21
CA PHE A 146 -15.07 -5.53 -4.63
C PHE A 146 -14.60 -6.92 -5.05
N GLY A 147 -14.40 -7.85 -4.11
CA GLY A 147 -14.00 -9.23 -4.35
C GLY A 147 -12.50 -9.47 -4.08
N GLU A 148 -12.15 -10.69 -3.65
CA GLU A 148 -10.81 -11.01 -3.11
C GLU A 148 -9.67 -10.87 -4.13
N THR A 149 -9.99 -10.77 -5.43
CA THR A 149 -8.99 -10.44 -6.47
C THR A 149 -8.52 -8.99 -6.42
N VAL A 150 -9.22 -8.12 -5.69
CA VAL A 150 -8.85 -6.73 -5.46
C VAL A 150 -8.00 -6.64 -4.20
N THR A 151 -6.68 -6.59 -4.38
CA THR A 151 -5.70 -6.75 -3.29
C THR A 151 -5.05 -5.44 -2.83
N VAL A 152 -5.37 -4.32 -3.49
CA VAL A 152 -4.82 -2.99 -3.18
C VAL A 152 -5.48 -2.37 -1.95
N THR A 153 -4.69 -1.68 -1.14
CA THR A 153 -5.18 -1.03 0.09
C THR A 153 -6.21 0.06 -0.18
N GLY A 154 -6.03 0.87 -1.22
CA GLY A 154 -6.91 2.01 -1.51
C GLY A 154 -8.33 1.65 -1.95
N LEU A 155 -8.62 0.37 -2.17
CA LEU A 155 -9.97 -0.11 -2.52
C LEU A 155 -10.65 -0.85 -1.36
N LEU A 156 -10.05 -0.88 -0.16
CA LEU A 156 -10.70 -1.41 1.03
C LEU A 156 -11.88 -0.52 1.43
N THR A 157 -12.98 -1.14 1.81
CA THR A 157 -14.20 -0.44 2.24
C THR A 157 -14.31 -0.37 3.76
N GLY A 158 -15.17 0.53 4.27
CA GLY A 158 -15.47 0.60 5.69
C GLY A 158 -16.02 -0.73 6.22
N ALA A 159 -16.89 -1.39 5.45
CA ALA A 159 -17.42 -2.72 5.76
C ALA A 159 -16.31 -3.79 5.90
N ASP A 160 -15.36 -3.84 4.97
CA ASP A 160 -14.24 -4.80 5.03
C ASP A 160 -13.36 -4.58 6.27
N ILE A 161 -13.15 -3.30 6.62
CA ILE A 161 -12.37 -2.89 7.79
C ILE A 161 -13.09 -3.26 9.10
N VAL A 162 -14.37 -2.93 9.22
CA VAL A 162 -15.17 -3.27 10.40
C VAL A 162 -15.20 -4.77 10.62
N GLU A 163 -15.44 -5.57 9.59
CA GLU A 163 -15.49 -7.03 9.70
C GLU A 163 -14.17 -7.62 10.21
N SER A 164 -13.04 -7.04 9.79
CA SER A 164 -11.69 -7.48 10.18
C SER A 164 -11.28 -7.03 11.58
N LEU A 165 -11.80 -5.88 12.05
CA LEU A 165 -11.40 -5.25 13.31
C LEU A 165 -12.40 -5.41 14.46
N LYS A 166 -13.64 -5.86 14.21
CA LYS A 166 -14.71 -5.93 15.23
C LYS A 166 -14.36 -6.71 16.51
N ASN A 167 -13.44 -7.68 16.40
CA ASN A 167 -13.02 -8.53 17.50
C ASN A 167 -11.67 -8.13 18.12
N GLN A 168 -11.07 -7.01 17.67
CA GLN A 168 -9.79 -6.56 18.22
C GLN A 168 -9.96 -5.99 19.65
N PRO A 169 -8.96 -6.14 20.52
CA PRO A 169 -9.02 -5.59 21.88
C PRO A 169 -9.13 -4.06 21.88
N SER A 170 -9.82 -3.50 22.89
CA SER A 170 -10.05 -2.05 22.98
C SER A 170 -8.78 -1.24 23.27
N ASN A 171 -7.75 -1.87 23.84
CA ASN A 171 -6.44 -1.28 24.09
C ASN A 171 -5.51 -1.31 22.86
N HIS A 172 -6.00 -1.75 21.70
CA HIS A 172 -5.24 -1.74 20.44
C HIS A 172 -5.60 -0.51 19.60
N VAL A 173 -4.71 -0.14 18.69
CA VAL A 173 -4.88 0.96 17.75
C VAL A 173 -4.85 0.42 16.32
N ALA A 174 -5.95 0.57 15.58
CA ALA A 174 -5.99 0.33 14.15
C ALA A 174 -5.51 1.57 13.39
N VAL A 175 -4.44 1.41 12.63
CA VAL A 175 -3.77 2.46 11.87
C VAL A 175 -4.15 2.33 10.41
N LEU A 176 -5.05 3.19 9.95
CA LEU A 176 -5.58 3.20 8.59
C LEU A 176 -4.79 4.19 7.73
N PRO A 177 -4.19 3.76 6.62
CA PRO A 177 -3.54 4.68 5.70
C PRO A 177 -4.60 5.50 4.93
N ASP A 178 -4.40 6.80 4.80
CA ASP A 178 -5.32 7.75 4.15
C ASP A 178 -5.74 7.38 2.72
N VAL A 179 -4.95 6.54 2.03
CA VAL A 179 -5.28 6.01 0.70
C VAL A 179 -6.58 5.20 0.67
N VAL A 180 -7.08 4.71 1.80
CA VAL A 180 -8.40 4.03 1.89
C VAL A 180 -9.58 5.01 1.75
N LEU A 181 -9.31 6.32 1.77
CA LEU A 181 -10.34 7.36 1.71
C LEU A 181 -10.31 8.10 0.36
N CYS A 182 -11.48 8.32 -0.19
CA CYS A 182 -11.74 9.24 -1.29
C CYS A 182 -12.59 10.39 -0.73
N GLU A 183 -12.08 11.63 -0.79
CA GLU A 183 -12.78 12.82 -0.26
C GLU A 183 -13.27 12.67 1.20
N GLY A 184 -12.47 11.97 2.02
CA GLY A 184 -12.76 11.76 3.45
C GLY A 184 -13.68 10.58 3.77
N LYS A 185 -14.12 9.81 2.76
CA LYS A 185 -14.99 8.63 2.93
C LYS A 185 -14.38 7.37 2.33
N PHE A 186 -14.79 6.21 2.82
CA PHE A 186 -14.53 4.95 2.14
C PHE A 186 -15.40 4.82 0.87
N LEU A 187 -15.07 3.86 0.02
CA LEU A 187 -15.80 3.64 -1.25
C LEU A 187 -17.23 3.08 -1.08
N ASP A 188 -17.60 2.66 0.13
CA ASP A 188 -18.96 2.28 0.53
C ASP A 188 -19.69 3.41 1.29
N ASP A 189 -19.28 4.66 1.08
CA ASP A 189 -19.82 5.89 1.69
C ASP A 189 -19.68 6.01 3.22
N ALA A 190 -19.10 5.00 3.87
CA ALA A 190 -18.80 5.06 5.30
C ALA A 190 -17.76 6.14 5.62
N THR A 191 -17.85 6.70 6.82
CA THR A 191 -16.83 7.62 7.37
C THR A 191 -15.89 6.88 8.33
N PRO A 192 -14.69 7.42 8.61
CA PRO A 192 -13.84 6.91 9.69
C PRO A 192 -14.55 6.84 11.05
N GLU A 193 -15.46 7.79 11.32
CA GLU A 193 -16.29 7.83 12.52
C GLU A 193 -17.28 6.64 12.57
N ASP A 194 -17.91 6.30 11.44
CA ASP A 194 -18.79 5.12 11.34
C ASP A 194 -18.03 3.83 11.64
N VAL A 195 -16.81 3.70 11.11
CA VAL A 195 -15.95 2.54 11.39
C VAL A 195 -15.56 2.52 12.87
N SER A 196 -15.11 3.65 13.42
CA SER A 196 -14.73 3.77 14.83
C SER A 196 -15.89 3.44 15.79
N GLY A 197 -17.13 3.75 15.43
CA GLY A 197 -18.31 3.42 16.23
C GLY A 197 -18.70 1.93 16.19
N ARG A 198 -18.17 1.16 15.23
CA ARG A 198 -18.50 -0.27 15.03
C ARG A 198 -17.38 -1.23 15.45
N VAL A 199 -16.21 -0.71 15.84
CA VAL A 199 -15.08 -1.52 16.32
C VAL A 199 -14.72 -1.13 17.75
N ARG A 200 -14.08 -2.05 18.49
CA ARG A 200 -13.69 -1.81 19.89
C ARG A 200 -12.35 -1.10 20.03
N CYS A 201 -11.43 -1.35 19.11
CA CYS A 201 -10.10 -0.74 19.09
C CYS A 201 -10.16 0.72 18.60
N ARG A 202 -9.19 1.52 18.99
CA ARG A 202 -9.10 2.92 18.54
C ARG A 202 -8.71 2.97 17.06
N VAL A 203 -9.46 3.69 16.24
CA VAL A 203 -9.15 3.91 14.82
C VAL A 203 -8.44 5.24 14.64
N VAL A 204 -7.33 5.25 13.90
CA VAL A 204 -6.61 6.47 13.51
C VAL A 204 -6.30 6.42 12.02
N VAL A 205 -6.62 7.52 11.32
CA VAL A 205 -6.24 7.69 9.91
C VAL A 205 -4.92 8.45 9.86
N VAL A 206 -3.97 7.94 9.06
CA VAL A 206 -2.62 8.49 8.97
C VAL A 206 -2.17 8.59 7.52
N PRO A 207 -1.23 9.49 7.17
CA PRO A 207 -0.71 9.52 5.81
C PRO A 207 -0.03 8.20 5.43
N SER A 208 -0.22 7.74 4.21
CA SER A 208 0.31 6.47 3.68
C SER A 208 1.85 6.40 3.58
N SER A 209 2.55 7.52 3.79
CA SER A 209 4.01 7.59 3.83
C SER A 209 4.57 7.11 5.18
N PRO A 210 5.68 6.35 5.23
CA PRO A 210 6.32 5.94 6.48
C PRO A 210 6.57 7.08 7.46
N ALA A 211 7.02 8.25 7.00
CA ALA A 211 7.28 9.39 7.88
C ALA A 211 5.99 10.04 8.35
N GLY A 212 4.97 10.10 7.50
CA GLY A 212 3.65 10.60 7.87
C GLY A 212 3.00 9.74 8.94
N MET A 213 2.95 8.42 8.72
CA MET A 213 2.49 7.47 9.72
C MET A 213 3.24 7.62 11.04
N LEU A 214 4.58 7.58 10.99
CA LEU A 214 5.39 7.72 12.20
C LEU A 214 5.09 9.03 12.95
N ARG A 215 4.96 10.17 12.25
CA ARG A 215 4.59 11.45 12.91
C ARG A 215 3.25 11.34 13.64
N CYS A 216 2.21 10.87 12.95
CA CYS A 216 0.88 10.74 13.55
C CYS A 216 0.87 9.80 14.76
N LEU A 217 1.59 8.68 14.70
CA LEU A 217 1.67 7.72 15.82
C LEU A 217 2.31 8.32 17.07
N ARG A 218 3.23 9.29 16.94
CA ARG A 218 3.85 9.98 18.08
C ARG A 218 2.85 10.87 18.84
N ASP A 219 1.87 11.40 18.12
CA ASP A 219 0.90 12.37 18.66
C ASP A 219 -0.36 11.69 19.20
N ILE A 220 -0.44 10.35 19.11
CA ILE A 220 -1.51 9.57 19.75
C ILE A 220 -1.35 9.73 21.26
N ARG A 221 -2.27 10.48 21.87
CA ARG A 221 -2.37 10.52 23.33
C ARG A 221 -2.72 9.12 23.85
N ALA A 222 -1.95 8.63 24.82
CA ALA A 222 -2.26 7.41 25.56
C ALA A 222 -3.57 7.54 26.33
#